data_AF-A0A2D4IZ73-F1
#
_entry.id   AF-A0A2D4IZ73-F1
#
_cell.length_a   1.000
_cell.length_b   1.000
_cell.length_c   1.000
_cell.angle_alpha   90.00
_cell.angle_beta   90.00
_cell.angle_gamma   90.00
#
_symmetry.space_group_name_H-M   'P 1'
#
loop_
_entity.id
_entity.type
_entity.pdbx_description
1 polymer ?
#
loop_
_entity_poly.entity_id
_entity_poly.type
_entity_poly.pdbx_seq_one_letter_code
_entity_poly.pdbx_strand_id
1 'polypeptide(L)'
;MELQQIELERVMGLQTIKKIKYLDIWLTAQCKRIKENNYDKLLQQTRKDLELWAKLQLSLLGTVATIKMSILPKFLYLFQTIPIGLEKPFFNELSKITQQFIWLGKKPKIKIKSLQDVKSRGGLGLPNWELYYSTAALIWTKEWINLTNKRILNLEGHDLQRGWHAFLWERGTKKQQYFDRHLIREFPVIKLSSQCICS
;
A
#
# COMPACT_ATOMS: atom_id res chain seq x y z
N MET A 1 10.66 -26.05 -16.85
CA MET A 1 10.50 -25.29 -15.60
C MET A 1 10.55 -26.20 -14.37
N GLU A 2 9.75 -27.27 -14.29
CA GLU A 2 9.76 -28.17 -13.12
C GLU A 2 11.11 -28.90 -12.93
N LEU A 3 11.76 -29.35 -14.01
CA LEU A 3 13.10 -29.96 -13.94
C LEU A 3 14.18 -29.00 -13.41
N GLN A 4 14.09 -27.70 -13.75
CA GLN A 4 15.02 -26.69 -13.26
C GLN A 4 14.83 -26.39 -11.77
N GLN A 5 13.59 -26.43 -11.27
CA GLN A 5 13.31 -26.28 -9.83
C GLN A 5 13.88 -27.45 -9.02
N ILE A 6 13.73 -28.68 -9.50
CA ILE A 6 14.24 -29.89 -8.84
C ILE A 6 15.78 -29.88 -8.80
N GLU A 7 16.43 -29.39 -9.84
CA GLU A 7 17.90 -29.28 -9.91
C GLU A 7 18.43 -28.18 -8.97
N LEU A 8 17.75 -27.03 -8.90
CA LEU A 8 18.05 -25.96 -7.94
C LEU A 8 17.86 -26.41 -6.49
N GLU A 9 16.81 -27.17 -6.19
CA GLU A 9 16.56 -27.75 -4.87
C GLU A 9 17.69 -28.71 -4.44
N ARG A 10 18.19 -29.53 -5.37
CA ARG A 10 19.33 -30.42 -5.13
C ARG A 10 20.63 -29.69 -4.85
N VAL A 11 20.92 -28.63 -5.62
CA VAL A 11 22.18 -27.87 -5.48
C VAL A 11 22.17 -27.03 -4.20
N MET A 12 21.03 -26.41 -3.85
CA MET A 12 20.95 -25.49 -2.70
C MET A 12 20.59 -26.19 -1.39
N GLY A 13 20.04 -27.40 -1.41
CA GLY A 13 19.58 -28.12 -0.21
C GLY A 13 18.41 -27.44 0.52
N LEU A 14 17.75 -26.46 -0.11
CA LEU A 14 16.64 -25.70 0.45
C LEU A 14 15.31 -26.19 -0.12
N GLN A 15 14.31 -26.33 0.74
CA GLN A 15 12.95 -26.68 0.32
C GLN A 15 12.28 -25.48 -0.37
N THR A 16 11.68 -25.68 -1.55
CA THR A 16 10.90 -24.63 -2.22
C THR A 16 9.55 -24.44 -1.53
N ILE A 17 9.47 -23.42 -0.68
CA ILE A 17 8.22 -23.05 -0.01
C ILE A 17 7.44 -22.05 -0.88
N LYS A 18 6.17 -22.34 -1.15
CA LYS A 18 5.30 -21.50 -2.00
C LYS A 18 4.98 -20.11 -1.40
N LYS A 19 5.11 -19.97 -0.07
CA LYS A 19 4.72 -18.79 0.70
C LYS A 19 5.53 -18.68 2.00
N ILE A 20 6.11 -17.51 2.27
CA ILE A 20 6.94 -17.26 3.46
C ILE A 20 6.36 -16.06 4.23
N LYS A 21 6.44 -16.07 5.56
CA LYS A 21 6.05 -14.94 6.40
C LYS A 21 7.31 -14.21 6.88
N TYR A 22 7.37 -12.90 6.65
CA TYR A 22 8.47 -12.05 7.09
C TYR A 22 7.92 -10.71 7.61
N LEU A 23 8.27 -10.34 8.85
CA LEU A 23 7.77 -9.12 9.51
C LEU A 23 6.25 -8.91 9.37
N ASP A 24 5.50 -9.99 9.62
CA ASP A 24 4.04 -10.07 9.47
C ASP A 24 3.48 -9.88 8.05
N ILE A 25 4.36 -9.82 7.05
CA ILE A 25 3.99 -9.78 5.64
C ILE A 25 4.17 -11.17 5.04
N TRP A 26 3.15 -11.61 4.32
CA TRP A 26 3.17 -12.82 3.55
C TRP A 26 3.74 -12.56 2.16
N LEU A 27 4.93 -13.11 1.91
CA LEU A 27 5.60 -13.08 0.62
C LEU A 27 5.25 -14.33 -0.18
N THR A 28 4.88 -14.14 -1.44
CA THR A 28 4.57 -15.22 -2.38
C THR A 28 5.24 -14.95 -3.71
N ALA A 29 5.72 -16.01 -4.38
CA ALA A 29 6.31 -15.90 -5.71
C ALA A 29 5.34 -15.29 -6.75
N GLN A 30 4.03 -15.50 -6.57
CA GLN A 30 2.99 -14.91 -7.42
C GLN A 30 2.59 -13.52 -6.89
N CYS A 31 2.96 -12.46 -7.60
CA CYS A 31 2.67 -11.08 -7.21
C CYS A 31 1.16 -10.80 -7.04
N LYS A 32 0.31 -11.44 -7.85
CA LYS A 32 -1.16 -11.28 -7.80
C LYS A 32 -1.73 -11.59 -6.40
N ARG A 33 -1.15 -12.59 -5.72
CA ARG A 33 -1.59 -13.05 -4.41
C ARG A 33 -1.08 -12.20 -3.26
N ILE A 34 -0.13 -11.28 -3.49
CA ILE A 34 0.43 -10.45 -2.40
C ILE A 34 -0.64 -9.51 -1.84
N LYS A 35 -1.49 -8.95 -2.71
CA LYS A 35 -2.61 -8.09 -2.28
C LYS A 35 -3.59 -8.86 -1.39
N GLU A 36 -4.08 -9.99 -1.90
CA GLU A 36 -5.04 -10.85 -1.21
C GLU A 36 -4.50 -11.35 0.14
N ASN A 37 -3.23 -11.74 0.16
CA ASN A 37 -2.62 -12.31 1.36
C ASN A 37 -2.34 -11.30 2.47
N ASN A 38 -2.26 -10.00 2.15
CA ASN A 38 -1.84 -8.96 3.09
C ASN A 38 -2.92 -7.88 3.26
N TYR A 39 -3.22 -7.12 2.21
CA TYR A 39 -4.17 -6.00 2.29
C TYR A 39 -5.60 -6.47 2.57
N ASP A 40 -6.10 -7.48 1.85
CA ASP A 40 -7.48 -7.93 2.02
C ASP A 40 -7.67 -8.61 3.37
N LYS A 41 -6.66 -9.34 3.86
CA LYS A 41 -6.65 -9.88 5.22
C LYS A 41 -6.66 -8.78 6.28
N LEU A 42 -5.83 -7.74 6.12
CA LEU A 42 -5.80 -6.62 7.06
C LEU A 42 -7.13 -5.86 7.06
N LEU A 43 -7.77 -5.71 5.89
CA LEU A 43 -9.08 -5.08 5.75
C LEU A 43 -10.16 -5.86 6.51
N GLN A 44 -10.17 -7.19 6.37
CA GLN A 44 -11.10 -8.06 7.11
C GLN A 44 -10.86 -8.00 8.62
N GLN A 45 -9.60 -7.99 9.05
CA GLN A 45 -9.24 -7.91 10.46
C GLN A 45 -9.64 -6.55 11.05
N THR A 46 -9.42 -5.47 10.30
CA THR A 46 -9.85 -4.12 10.66
C THR A 46 -11.37 -4.03 10.81
N ARG A 47 -12.13 -4.70 9.93
CA ARG A 47 -13.60 -4.75 10.05
C ARG A 47 -14.02 -5.37 11.39
N LYS A 48 -13.43 -6.51 11.76
CA LYS A 48 -13.70 -7.20 13.03
C LYS A 48 -13.29 -6.36 14.25
N ASP A 49 -12.10 -5.75 14.21
CA ASP A 49 -11.60 -4.88 15.28
C ASP A 49 -12.57 -3.71 15.51
N LEU A 50 -13.05 -3.09 14.43
CA LEU A 50 -14.00 -1.97 14.48
C LEU A 50 -15.38 -2.37 14.98
N GLU A 51 -15.89 -3.55 14.59
CA GLU A 51 -17.15 -4.10 15.10
C GLU A 51 -17.09 -4.36 16.61
N LEU A 52 -15.95 -4.82 17.11
CA LEU A 52 -15.72 -5.02 18.54
C LEU A 52 -15.67 -3.68 19.27
N TRP A 53 -14.91 -2.70 18.75
CA TRP A 53 -14.80 -1.38 19.37
C TRP A 53 -16.09 -0.56 19.27
N ALA A 54 -16.95 -0.81 18.29
CA ALA A 54 -18.24 -0.13 18.19
C ALA A 54 -19.12 -0.36 19.43
N LYS A 55 -18.91 -1.48 20.14
CA LYS A 55 -19.61 -1.82 21.39
C LYS A 55 -19.21 -0.92 22.57
N LEU A 56 -18.05 -0.27 22.53
CA LEU A 56 -17.53 0.57 23.62
C LEU A 56 -18.21 1.96 23.69
N GLN A 57 -19.08 2.30 22.73
CA GLN A 57 -19.83 3.58 22.68
C GLN A 57 -18.94 4.83 22.86
N LEU A 58 -17.85 4.93 22.11
CA LEU A 58 -16.91 6.05 22.18
C LEU A 58 -17.51 7.37 21.65
N SER A 59 -17.02 8.49 22.17
CA SER A 59 -17.32 9.83 21.62
C SER A 59 -16.77 9.98 20.20
N LEU A 60 -17.30 10.93 19.41
CA LEU A 60 -16.82 11.18 18.04
C LEU A 60 -15.32 11.52 17.98
N LEU A 61 -14.81 12.26 18.95
CA LEU A 61 -13.38 12.55 19.05
C LEU A 61 -12.58 11.29 19.42
N GLY A 62 -13.12 10.49 20.33
CA GLY A 62 -12.55 9.20 20.73
C GLY A 62 -12.44 8.24 19.55
N THR A 63 -13.51 8.07 18.76
CA THR A 63 -13.51 7.17 17.59
C THR A 63 -12.47 7.59 16.54
N VAL A 64 -12.37 8.89 16.25
CA VAL A 64 -11.36 9.43 15.32
C VAL A 64 -9.94 9.21 15.88
N ALA A 65 -9.72 9.41 17.17
CA ALA A 65 -8.43 9.15 17.80
C ALA A 65 -8.05 7.66 17.75
N THR A 66 -8.99 6.76 18.04
CA THR A 66 -8.78 5.31 17.93
C THR A 66 -8.36 4.92 16.52
N ILE A 67 -9.07 5.38 15.48
CA ILE A 67 -8.70 5.10 14.07
C ILE A 67 -7.26 5.53 13.78
N LYS A 68 -6.87 6.74 14.21
CA LYS A 68 -5.51 7.26 14.01
C LYS A 68 -4.44 6.47 14.73
N MET A 69 -4.74 5.97 15.92
CA MET A 69 -3.76 5.31 16.77
C MET A 69 -3.63 3.82 16.48
N SER A 70 -4.71 3.15 16.09
CA SER A 70 -4.71 1.69 15.96
C SER A 70 -4.76 1.20 14.51
N ILE A 71 -5.55 1.84 13.64
CA ILE A 71 -5.78 1.37 12.26
C ILE A 71 -4.77 2.01 11.31
N LEU A 72 -4.62 3.33 11.40
CA LEU A 72 -3.72 4.08 10.55
C LEU A 72 -2.29 3.51 10.51
N PRO A 73 -1.61 3.22 11.63
CA PRO A 73 -0.26 2.68 11.58
C PRO A 73 -0.18 1.30 10.90
N LYS A 74 -1.19 0.43 11.07
CA LYS A 74 -1.21 -0.90 10.42
C LYS A 74 -1.24 -0.79 8.89
N PHE A 75 -2.10 0.08 8.35
CA PHE A 75 -2.17 0.31 6.91
C PHE A 75 -0.95 1.07 6.39
N LEU A 76 -0.47 2.07 7.13
CA LEU A 76 0.71 2.82 6.75
C LEU A 76 1.95 1.92 6.63
N TYR A 77 2.12 0.98 7.56
CA TYR A 77 3.15 -0.04 7.48
C TYR A 77 3.07 -0.86 6.19
N LEU A 78 1.87 -1.33 5.80
CA LEU A 78 1.72 -2.05 4.53
C LEU A 78 1.93 -1.15 3.30
N PHE A 79 1.51 0.11 3.33
CA PHE A 79 1.75 1.05 2.23
C PHE A 79 3.23 1.34 2.02
N GLN A 80 4.01 1.36 3.11
CA GLN A 80 5.44 1.54 3.03
C GLN A 80 6.16 0.24 2.65
N THR A 81 5.78 -0.90 3.20
CA THR A 81 6.55 -2.15 2.99
C THR A 81 6.24 -2.85 1.67
N ILE A 82 5.04 -2.67 1.12
CA ILE A 82 4.59 -3.36 -0.09
C ILE A 82 4.29 -2.30 -1.16
N PRO A 83 5.20 -2.08 -2.12
CA PRO A 83 4.97 -1.15 -3.21
C PRO A 83 4.06 -1.81 -4.26
N ILE A 84 2.76 -1.90 -3.99
CA ILE A 84 1.75 -2.38 -4.93
C ILE A 84 0.81 -1.24 -5.30
N GLY A 85 0.45 -1.15 -6.59
CA GLY A 85 -0.61 -0.28 -7.08
C GLY A 85 -1.96 -0.66 -6.48
N LEU A 86 -2.48 0.15 -5.56
CA LEU A 86 -3.82 -0.02 -5.01
C LEU A 86 -4.83 0.77 -5.85
N GLU A 87 -5.99 0.15 -6.10
CA GLU A 87 -7.05 0.76 -6.87
C GLU A 87 -8.01 1.56 -5.97
N LYS A 88 -8.66 2.59 -6.53
CA LYS A 88 -9.70 3.40 -5.87
C LYS A 88 -10.78 2.59 -5.10
N PRO A 89 -11.34 1.47 -5.62
CA PRO A 89 -12.32 0.68 -4.88
C PRO A 89 -11.84 0.22 -3.50
N PHE A 90 -10.55 -0.10 -3.35
CA PHE A 90 -9.99 -0.51 -2.06
C PHE A 90 -10.08 0.63 -1.03
N PHE A 91 -9.66 1.84 -1.43
CA PHE A 91 -9.72 3.02 -0.55
C PHE A 91 -11.16 3.42 -0.22
N ASN A 92 -12.07 3.26 -1.17
CA ASN A 92 -13.49 3.52 -0.96
C ASN A 92 -14.09 2.52 0.05
N GLU A 93 -13.74 1.24 -0.04
CA GLU A 93 -14.18 0.23 0.91
C GLU A 93 -13.63 0.50 2.32
N LEU A 94 -12.34 0.79 2.45
CA LEU A 94 -11.73 1.13 3.74
C LEU A 94 -12.35 2.41 4.34
N SER A 95 -12.62 3.42 3.50
CA SER A 95 -13.31 4.64 3.92
C SER A 95 -14.74 4.36 4.38
N LYS A 96 -15.46 3.48 3.68
CA LYS A 96 -16.83 3.06 4.05
C LYS A 96 -16.86 2.36 5.40
N ILE A 97 -15.95 1.41 5.64
CA ILE A 97 -15.85 0.71 6.94
C ILE A 97 -15.52 1.71 8.05
N THR A 98 -14.57 2.62 7.82
CA THR A 98 -14.21 3.67 8.78
C THR A 98 -15.40 4.58 9.09
N GLN A 99 -16.16 4.98 8.06
CA GLN A 99 -17.34 5.84 8.21
C GLN A 99 -18.47 5.13 8.96
N GLN A 100 -18.70 3.84 8.68
CA GLN A 100 -19.67 3.03 9.42
C GLN A 100 -19.33 2.97 10.90
N PHE A 101 -18.05 2.83 11.26
CA PHE A 101 -17.61 2.85 12.65
C PHE A 101 -17.83 4.22 13.33
N ILE A 102 -17.43 5.31 12.67
CA ILE A 102 -17.57 6.68 13.21
C ILE A 102 -19.03 7.01 13.55
N TRP A 103 -19.97 6.59 12.70
CA TRP A 103 -21.39 6.86 12.87
C TRP A 103 -22.17 5.71 13.51
N LEU A 104 -21.50 4.63 13.93
CA LEU A 104 -22.12 3.43 14.50
C LEU A 104 -23.26 2.88 13.63
N GLY A 105 -23.04 2.84 12.30
CA GLY A 105 -24.04 2.42 11.31
C GLY A 105 -25.15 3.45 11.01
N LYS A 106 -25.17 4.60 11.69
CA LYS A 106 -26.13 5.68 11.44
C LYS A 106 -25.73 6.52 10.22
N LYS A 107 -26.68 7.32 9.71
CA LYS A 107 -26.42 8.26 8.62
C LYS A 107 -25.37 9.31 9.03
N PRO A 108 -24.33 9.54 8.22
CA PRO A 108 -23.33 10.57 8.47
C PRO A 108 -23.96 11.96 8.62
N LYS A 109 -23.64 12.66 9.72
CA LYS A 109 -24.12 14.05 9.94
C LYS A 109 -23.17 15.09 9.34
N ILE A 110 -21.88 14.79 9.27
CA ILE A 110 -20.83 15.70 8.80
C ILE A 110 -20.22 15.13 7.51
N LYS A 111 -19.92 16.01 6.54
CA LYS A 111 -19.22 15.63 5.32
C LYS A 111 -17.82 15.09 5.67
N ILE A 112 -17.43 13.95 5.08
CA ILE A 112 -16.15 13.30 5.38
C ILE A 112 -14.95 14.22 5.12
N LYS A 113 -14.99 15.03 4.06
CA LYS A 113 -13.95 16.01 3.73
C LYS A 113 -13.72 17.02 4.87
N SER A 114 -14.80 17.51 5.50
CA SER A 114 -14.71 18.40 6.66
C SER A 114 -14.11 17.69 7.88
N LEU A 115 -14.40 16.40 8.04
CA LEU A 115 -13.85 15.59 9.13
C LEU A 115 -12.34 15.32 8.95
N GLN A 116 -11.88 15.24 7.70
CA GLN A 116 -10.49 15.03 7.32
C GLN A 116 -9.63 16.32 7.41
N ASP A 117 -10.26 17.50 7.44
CA ASP A 117 -9.54 18.76 7.53
C ASP A 117 -8.81 18.90 8.89
N VAL A 118 -7.82 19.77 8.94
CA VAL A 118 -7.00 20.02 10.13
C VAL A 118 -7.81 20.73 11.22
N LYS A 119 -7.38 20.56 12.47
CA LYS A 119 -8.03 21.17 13.63
C LYS A 119 -8.11 22.70 13.56
N SER A 120 -7.10 23.36 12.98
CA SER A 120 -7.09 24.82 12.80
C SER A 120 -8.21 25.33 11.88
N ARG A 121 -8.72 24.48 10.99
CA ARG A 121 -9.84 24.77 10.09
C ARG A 121 -11.17 24.21 10.60
N GLY A 122 -11.23 23.79 11.86
CA GLY A 122 -12.43 23.20 12.47
C GLY A 122 -12.68 21.73 12.10
N GLY A 123 -11.71 21.06 11.47
CA GLY A 123 -11.78 19.62 11.20
C GLY A 123 -11.29 18.76 12.36
N LEU A 124 -11.43 17.44 12.24
CA LEU A 124 -10.97 16.47 13.26
C LEU A 124 -9.69 15.74 12.82
N GLY A 125 -9.20 16.02 11.62
CA GLY A 125 -8.02 15.42 11.01
C GLY A 125 -8.15 13.93 10.74
N LEU A 126 -9.35 13.41 10.47
CA LEU A 126 -9.54 12.00 10.10
C LEU A 126 -8.60 11.61 8.94
N PRO A 127 -7.93 10.45 8.97
CA PRO A 127 -7.02 10.08 7.89
C PRO A 127 -7.76 9.91 6.56
N ASN A 128 -7.17 10.44 5.49
CA ASN A 128 -7.55 10.13 4.12
C ASN A 128 -6.61 9.04 3.58
N TRP A 129 -7.13 7.82 3.48
CA TRP A 129 -6.36 6.63 3.12
C TRP A 129 -5.62 6.73 1.78
N GLU A 130 -6.25 7.35 0.77
CA GLU A 130 -5.65 7.52 -0.57
C GLU A 130 -4.47 8.51 -0.52
N LEU A 131 -4.59 9.59 0.25
CA LEU A 131 -3.51 10.56 0.43
C LEU A 131 -2.34 9.98 1.23
N TYR A 132 -2.62 9.20 2.29
CA TYR A 132 -1.56 8.52 3.05
C TYR A 132 -0.81 7.51 2.19
N TYR A 133 -1.51 6.71 1.39
CA TYR A 133 -0.89 5.80 0.44
C TYR A 133 -0.03 6.54 -0.59
N SER A 134 -0.57 7.60 -1.19
CA SER A 134 0.16 8.41 -2.18
C SER A 134 1.42 9.03 -1.57
N THR A 135 1.33 9.52 -0.34
CA THR A 135 2.47 10.08 0.40
C THR A 135 3.52 9.01 0.71
N ALA A 136 3.10 7.82 1.15
CA ALA A 136 4.02 6.70 1.38
C ALA A 136 4.77 6.32 0.10
N ALA A 137 4.07 6.24 -1.03
CA ALA A 137 4.69 5.97 -2.33
C ALA A 137 5.67 7.09 -2.78
N LEU A 138 5.36 8.35 -2.47
CA LEU A 138 6.24 9.49 -2.75
C LEU A 138 7.53 9.47 -1.90
N ILE A 139 7.44 9.03 -0.63
CA ILE A 139 8.62 8.90 0.25
C ILE A 139 9.63 7.94 -0.37
N TRP A 140 9.17 6.77 -0.84
CA TRP A 140 10.02 5.83 -1.57
C TRP A 140 10.67 6.45 -2.80
N THR A 141 9.88 7.16 -3.59
CA THR A 141 10.38 7.83 -4.80
C THR A 141 11.47 8.85 -4.47
N LYS A 142 11.29 9.63 -3.40
CA LYS A 142 12.28 10.60 -2.91
C LYS A 142 13.58 9.90 -2.47
N GLU A 143 13.48 8.82 -1.71
CA GLU A 143 14.65 8.06 -1.26
C GLU A 143 15.45 7.49 -2.44
N TRP A 144 14.75 7.00 -3.46
CA TRP A 144 15.37 6.47 -4.68
C TRP A 144 16.10 7.55 -5.48
N ILE A 145 15.50 8.73 -5.64
CA ILE A 145 16.11 9.85 -6.38
C ILE A 145 17.39 10.35 -5.72
N ASN A 146 17.50 10.29 -4.39
CA ASN A 146 18.68 10.76 -3.69
C ASN A 146 19.92 9.87 -3.89
N LEU A 147 19.77 8.64 -4.41
CA LEU A 147 20.84 7.72 -4.80
C LEU A 147 21.95 7.47 -3.77
N THR A 148 21.74 7.82 -2.50
CA THR A 148 22.77 7.76 -1.46
C THR A 148 23.22 6.33 -1.19
N ASN A 149 22.33 5.35 -1.42
CA ASN A 149 22.55 3.95 -1.08
C ASN A 149 22.88 3.08 -2.32
N LYS A 150 24.10 3.22 -2.83
CA LYS A 150 24.60 2.49 -4.03
C LYS A 150 24.47 0.97 -3.94
N ARG A 151 24.57 0.37 -2.73
CA ARG A 151 24.43 -1.08 -2.53
C ARG A 151 23.02 -1.58 -2.84
N ILE A 152 22.00 -0.87 -2.36
CA ILE A 152 20.60 -1.25 -2.57
C ILE A 152 20.26 -1.13 -4.06
N LEU A 153 20.72 -0.05 -4.71
CA LEU A 153 20.53 0.18 -6.14
C LEU A 153 21.15 -0.92 -7.01
N ASN A 154 22.32 -1.43 -6.62
CA ASN A 154 22.99 -2.52 -7.34
C ASN A 154 22.26 -3.85 -7.18
N LEU A 155 21.74 -4.14 -5.97
CA LEU A 155 20.94 -5.35 -5.72
C LEU A 155 19.64 -5.35 -6.51
N GLU A 156 18.94 -4.21 -6.54
CA GLU A 156 17.64 -4.08 -7.24
C GLU A 156 17.78 -3.93 -8.76
N GLY A 157 18.93 -3.43 -9.21
CA GLY A 157 19.29 -3.22 -10.61
C GLY A 157 19.91 -4.42 -11.32
N HIS A 158 20.33 -5.45 -10.57
CA HIS A 158 21.14 -6.57 -11.09
C HIS A 158 20.52 -7.28 -12.30
N ASP A 159 19.19 -7.44 -12.31
CA ASP A 159 18.49 -8.19 -13.36
C ASP A 159 17.89 -7.31 -14.47
N LEU A 160 18.13 -5.99 -14.45
CA LEU A 160 17.55 -5.08 -15.44
C LEU A 160 18.50 -4.77 -16.59
N GLN A 161 17.93 -4.76 -17.80
CA GLN A 161 18.65 -4.34 -19.01
C GLN A 161 19.07 -2.87 -18.98
N ARG A 162 18.41 -2.03 -18.18
CA ARG A 162 18.72 -0.61 -17.95
C ARG A 162 18.60 -0.29 -16.47
N GLY A 163 19.41 0.65 -15.99
CA GLY A 163 19.28 1.15 -14.61
C GLY A 163 17.87 1.71 -14.36
N TRP A 164 17.32 1.41 -13.19
CA TRP A 164 15.94 1.78 -12.77
C TRP A 164 15.57 3.24 -13.06
N HIS A 165 16.52 4.15 -12.90
CA HIS A 165 16.35 5.58 -13.10
C HIS A 165 15.98 5.97 -14.54
N ALA A 166 16.29 5.13 -15.54
CA ALA A 166 15.90 5.37 -16.92
C ALA A 166 14.37 5.35 -17.10
N PHE A 167 13.66 4.53 -16.30
CA PHE A 167 12.21 4.42 -16.34
C PHE A 167 11.49 5.58 -15.65
N LEU A 168 12.21 6.38 -14.83
CA LEU A 168 11.66 7.62 -14.25
C LEU A 168 11.43 8.72 -15.29
N TRP A 169 12.22 8.69 -16.38
CA TRP A 169 12.25 9.74 -17.39
C TRP A 169 11.51 9.37 -18.69
N GLU A 170 11.15 8.09 -18.88
CA GLU A 170 10.35 7.64 -20.02
C GLU A 170 8.87 8.04 -19.84
N ARG A 171 8.49 9.18 -20.44
CA ARG A 171 7.08 9.59 -20.56
C ARG A 171 6.42 8.83 -21.71
N GLY A 172 5.36 8.08 -21.41
CA GLY A 172 4.36 7.64 -22.40
C GLY A 172 4.75 6.48 -23.31
N THR A 173 5.82 5.72 -23.02
CA THR A 173 6.16 4.54 -23.82
C THR A 173 5.35 3.30 -23.42
N LYS A 174 5.10 2.44 -24.42
CA LYS A 174 4.32 1.19 -24.37
C LYS A 174 4.62 0.39 -23.08
N LYS A 175 3.58 -0.21 -22.47
CA LYS A 175 3.73 -1.17 -21.35
C LYS A 175 4.88 -2.13 -21.65
N GLN A 176 5.96 -2.04 -20.88
CA GLN A 176 7.11 -2.90 -21.02
C GLN A 176 6.71 -4.30 -20.54
N GLN A 177 6.63 -5.27 -21.46
CA GLN A 177 6.27 -6.68 -21.16
C GLN A 177 7.11 -7.29 -20.04
N TYR A 178 8.33 -6.78 -19.85
CA TYR A 178 9.24 -7.16 -18.77
C TYR A 178 8.64 -6.92 -17.37
N PHE A 179 7.89 -5.83 -17.16
CA PHE A 179 7.26 -5.51 -15.88
C PHE A 179 5.90 -6.19 -15.66
N ASP A 180 5.29 -6.79 -16.69
CA ASP A 180 3.99 -7.48 -16.56
C ASP A 180 4.05 -8.67 -15.58
N ARG A 181 5.24 -9.21 -15.33
CA ARG A 181 5.49 -10.25 -14.31
C ARG A 181 5.68 -9.68 -12.90
N HIS A 182 5.88 -8.37 -12.76
CA HIS A 182 6.28 -7.68 -11.54
C HIS A 182 5.33 -6.51 -11.24
N LEU A 183 4.13 -6.83 -10.73
CA LEU A 183 3.11 -5.86 -10.29
C LEU A 183 3.62 -4.80 -9.29
N ILE A 184 4.75 -5.09 -8.65
CA ILE A 184 5.44 -4.22 -7.70
C ILE A 184 5.90 -2.89 -8.34
N ARG A 185 5.98 -2.85 -9.69
CA ARG A 185 6.69 -1.79 -10.42
C ARG A 185 5.78 -0.93 -11.30
N GLU A 186 4.48 -1.20 -11.36
CA GLU A 186 3.55 -0.42 -12.21
C GLU A 186 3.12 0.94 -11.62
N PHE A 187 3.43 1.34 -10.37
CA PHE A 187 3.06 2.68 -9.79
C PHE A 187 4.07 3.20 -8.73
N PRO A 188 4.44 4.52 -8.61
CA PRO A 188 3.72 5.75 -8.99
C PRO A 188 4.33 6.69 -10.04
N VAL A 189 5.40 6.29 -10.72
CA VAL A 189 6.11 7.15 -11.69
C VAL A 189 5.22 7.55 -12.87
N ILE A 190 4.36 6.63 -13.34
CA ILE A 190 3.62 6.80 -14.60
C ILE A 190 2.36 7.68 -14.45
N LYS A 191 1.60 7.63 -13.33
CA LYS A 191 0.43 8.56 -13.13
C LYS A 191 0.81 9.93 -12.59
N LEU A 192 1.92 10.07 -11.84
CA LEU A 192 2.35 11.40 -11.39
C LEU A 192 2.65 12.32 -12.59
N SER A 193 3.19 11.76 -13.68
CA SER A 193 3.43 12.52 -14.92
C SER A 193 2.15 12.93 -15.68
N SER A 194 1.04 12.22 -15.49
CA SER A 194 -0.23 12.49 -16.20
C SER A 194 -1.22 13.34 -15.40
N GLN A 195 -0.99 13.58 -14.11
CA GLN A 195 -1.80 14.48 -13.29
C GLN A 195 -1.15 15.84 -13.01
N CYS A 196 0.17 15.98 -13.18
CA CYS A 196 0.88 17.25 -12.95
C CYS A 196 0.90 18.20 -14.17
N ILE A 197 0.17 17.93 -15.25
CA ILE A 197 0.05 18.82 -16.42
C ILE A 197 -1.44 18.96 -16.78
N CYS A 198 -2.20 19.54 -15.85
CA CYS A 198 -3.50 20.19 -16.10
C CYS A 198 -3.72 21.21 -14.96
N SER A 199 -2.80 22.16 -14.85
CA SER A 199 -3.00 23.51 -14.29
C SER A 199 -1.91 24.42 -14.81
#